data_AF-A0A7U2ERB9-F1
#
_entry.id   AF-A0A7U2ERB9-F1
#
_cell.length_a   1.000
_cell.length_b   1.000
_cell.length_c   1.000
_cell.angle_alpha   90.00
_cell.angle_beta   90.00
_cell.angle_gamma   90.00
#
_symmetry.space_group_name_H-M   'P 1'
#
loop_
_entity.id
_entity.type
_entity.pdbx_description
1 polymer ?
#
loop_
_entity_poly.entity_id
_entity_poly.type
_entity_poly.pdbx_seq_one_letter_code
_entity_poly.pdbx_strand_id
1 'polypeptide(L)'
;MDSGLVDLNDGFGLNLPNSERVSYGRKTTCAVLSLPGHTSIVDATAFSKELLDRSPFPGEQIEIMSYGTSAANPTGWENVTVFSSLLGAKFQHTYVLKGTRDRVGARQSGGSGFVPMRGMRPDYADVTIFILVNPLSYLKPVYDPWFLATKSVPRRDAAGNDILTYFHDGVGSPMGCTIQNANTKKHQYCINTKSGQQCSVPDGVPVYAIQANATLKGLERASALQLSTLQLLILLRSPDIADNVTVPATLGDKALCGAQKMRKAGGFVNINVFGLAFVISMSLFLALVNISLLKFIIYLDRTKKVLGPRTDRWIQDGVLQLQRRAYEAHGQGTWTQLGKDVPLTAKGEKLVDLPLESRPIPTHEKVDDSTGTASPGKNPAVHNSSASMFSRRDASPPVSLQRTQSVGDLPSPAVLIEVLGAPVAGSSTPSLP
;
A
#
# COMPACT_ATOMS: atom_id res chain seq x y z
N MET A 1 8.74 12.15 30.15
CA MET A 1 9.40 10.99 29.50
C MET A 1 10.91 11.19 29.56
N ASP A 2 11.65 10.14 29.85
CA ASP A 2 13.11 10.12 29.81
C ASP A 2 13.52 8.78 29.21
N SER A 3 14.43 8.77 28.23
CA SER A 3 14.86 7.51 27.59
C SER A 3 15.92 6.76 28.39
N GLY A 4 16.57 7.42 29.36
CA GLY A 4 17.90 6.99 29.80
C GLY A 4 18.91 7.06 28.65
N LEU A 5 20.08 6.42 28.81
CA LEU A 5 21.06 6.27 27.72
C LEU A 5 20.75 4.99 26.92
N VAL A 6 20.46 5.15 25.63
CA VAL A 6 20.20 4.05 24.69
C VAL A 6 21.42 3.87 23.79
N ASP A 7 21.97 2.65 23.71
CA ASP A 7 23.05 2.32 22.78
C ASP A 7 22.51 2.24 21.34
N LEU A 8 23.22 2.85 20.39
CA LEU A 8 22.80 2.88 18.99
C LEU A 8 22.87 1.52 18.29
N ASN A 9 23.70 0.60 18.77
CA ASN A 9 23.71 -0.76 18.26
C ASN A 9 22.39 -1.47 18.55
N ASP A 10 21.81 -1.19 19.72
CA ASP A 10 20.73 -1.98 20.29
C ASP A 10 19.36 -1.31 20.04
N GLY A 11 19.31 0.03 20.05
CA GLY A 11 18.09 0.80 19.74
C GLY A 11 17.97 1.37 18.32
N PHE A 12 19.07 1.52 17.57
CA PHE A 12 19.10 2.28 16.30
C PHE A 12 19.71 1.52 15.10
N GLY A 13 19.89 0.20 15.21
CA GLY A 13 20.30 -0.63 14.08
C GLY A 13 21.75 -0.47 13.62
N LEU A 14 22.65 0.03 14.47
CA LEU A 14 24.08 0.04 14.18
C LEU A 14 24.80 -1.24 14.63
N ASN A 15 26.03 -1.43 14.15
CA ASN A 15 26.92 -2.54 14.48
C ASN A 15 28.35 -2.03 14.72
N LEU A 16 28.47 -1.00 15.56
CA LEU A 16 29.74 -0.42 15.99
C LEU A 16 30.48 -1.42 16.90
N PRO A 17 31.79 -1.66 16.70
CA PRO A 17 32.57 -2.47 17.65
C PRO A 17 32.61 -1.81 19.03
N ASN A 18 32.85 -2.58 20.09
CA ASN A 18 32.61 -2.12 21.46
C ASN A 18 33.37 -0.84 21.87
N SER A 19 34.56 -0.59 21.33
CA SER A 19 35.32 0.67 21.56
C SER A 19 34.76 1.88 20.83
N GLU A 20 33.92 1.67 19.81
CA GLU A 20 33.33 2.69 18.94
C GLU A 20 31.84 2.92 19.25
N ARG A 21 31.23 2.11 20.11
CA ARG A 21 29.83 2.26 20.55
C ARG A 21 29.53 3.69 20.99
N VAL A 22 28.36 4.17 20.60
CA VAL A 22 27.79 5.46 20.98
C VAL A 22 26.45 5.19 21.68
N SER A 23 26.16 5.95 22.72
CA SER A 23 24.88 5.94 23.43
C SER A 23 24.29 7.35 23.45
N TYR A 24 22.97 7.43 23.37
CA TYR A 24 22.24 8.70 23.30
C TYR A 24 21.07 8.68 24.28
N GLY A 25 20.92 9.76 25.05
CA GLY A 25 19.79 9.95 25.95
C GLY A 25 19.06 11.26 25.72
N ARG A 26 17.73 11.23 25.85
CA ARG A 26 16.83 12.37 25.68
C ARG A 26 15.74 12.39 26.76
N LYS A 27 15.71 13.49 27.50
CA LYS A 27 14.62 13.87 28.42
C LYS A 27 13.63 14.78 27.68
N THR A 28 12.33 14.48 27.80
CA THR A 28 11.24 15.30 27.26
C THR A 28 10.17 15.51 28.33
N THR A 29 9.81 16.77 28.60
CA THR A 29 8.73 17.11 29.54
C THR A 29 7.50 17.48 28.73
N CYS A 30 6.36 16.84 28.97
CA CYS A 30 5.10 17.17 28.31
C CYS A 30 3.96 17.27 29.33
N ALA A 31 2.92 18.04 29.00
CA ALA A 31 1.67 18.13 29.74
C ALA A 31 0.50 18.33 28.77
N VAL A 32 -0.66 17.74 29.08
CA VAL A 32 -1.92 18.07 28.38
C VAL A 32 -2.28 19.52 28.69
N LEU A 33 -2.71 20.27 27.68
CA LEU A 33 -3.04 21.69 27.80
C LEU A 33 -4.56 21.88 28.02
N SER A 34 -4.92 22.93 28.76
CA SER A 34 -6.31 23.18 29.15
C SER A 34 -7.08 23.87 28.02
N LEU A 35 -8.16 23.24 27.53
CA LEU A 35 -9.02 23.80 26.48
C LEU A 35 -9.81 25.06 26.89
N PRO A 36 -10.39 25.17 28.12
CA PRO A 36 -11.12 26.37 28.53
C PRO A 36 -10.28 27.65 28.45
N GLY A 37 -10.81 28.67 27.78
CA GLY A 37 -10.10 29.94 27.52
C GLY A 37 -9.08 29.88 26.36
N HIS A 38 -8.83 28.70 25.79
CA HIS A 38 -7.90 28.46 24.69
C HIS A 38 -8.56 27.91 23.42
N THR A 39 -9.89 27.80 23.38
CA THR A 39 -10.63 27.47 22.14
C THR A 39 -11.70 28.51 21.79
N SER A 40 -11.94 28.63 20.49
CA SER A 40 -13.07 29.37 19.93
C SER A 40 -13.62 28.64 18.71
N ILE A 41 -14.92 28.79 18.43
CA ILE A 41 -15.55 28.25 17.22
C ILE A 41 -15.89 29.43 16.30
N VAL A 42 -15.55 29.30 15.02
CA VAL A 42 -15.89 30.27 13.96
C VAL A 42 -16.44 29.54 12.74
N ASP A 43 -17.19 30.24 11.90
CA ASP A 43 -17.63 29.70 10.61
C ASP A 43 -16.44 29.59 9.64
N ALA A 44 -16.39 28.51 8.86
CA ALA A 44 -15.28 28.21 7.96
C ALA A 44 -15.14 29.25 6.83
N THR A 45 -16.16 30.06 6.57
CA THR A 45 -16.15 31.19 5.64
C THR A 45 -15.24 32.34 6.08
N ALA A 46 -14.81 32.37 7.34
CA ALA A 46 -13.81 33.34 7.81
C ALA A 46 -12.37 32.98 7.36
N PHE A 47 -12.10 31.70 7.09
CA PHE A 47 -10.79 31.25 6.60
C PHE A 47 -10.65 31.45 5.09
N SER A 48 -9.45 31.79 4.64
CA SER A 48 -9.13 31.86 3.22
C SER A 48 -8.95 30.45 2.62
N LYS A 49 -9.10 30.32 1.29
CA LYS A 49 -8.99 29.02 0.60
C LYS A 49 -7.61 28.40 0.73
N GLU A 50 -6.59 29.27 0.79
CA GLU A 50 -5.17 28.94 0.92
C GLU A 50 -4.83 28.39 2.32
N LEU A 51 -5.66 28.71 3.33
CA LEU A 51 -5.53 28.16 4.68
C LEU A 51 -6.29 26.84 4.87
N LEU A 52 -7.38 26.64 4.13
CA LEU A 52 -8.16 25.40 4.17
C LEU A 52 -7.68 24.33 3.17
N ASP A 53 -6.87 24.72 2.18
CA ASP A 53 -6.55 23.97 0.95
C ASP A 53 -7.79 23.54 0.13
N ARG A 54 -8.93 24.25 0.35
CA ARG A 54 -10.21 24.02 -0.34
C ARG A 54 -11.18 25.18 -0.09
N SER A 55 -12.37 25.08 -0.69
CA SER A 55 -13.51 25.91 -0.26
C SER A 55 -14.16 25.33 1.02
N PRO A 56 -14.73 26.19 1.90
CA PRO A 56 -15.51 25.74 3.06
C PRO A 56 -16.82 25.08 2.61
N PHE A 57 -17.32 24.11 3.38
CA PHE A 57 -18.63 23.51 3.14
C PHE A 57 -19.77 24.40 3.70
N PRO A 58 -21.02 24.31 3.17
CA PRO A 58 -22.14 25.08 3.69
C PRO A 58 -22.42 24.77 5.17
N GLY A 59 -22.44 25.81 6.02
CA GLY A 59 -22.63 25.67 7.45
C GLY A 59 -21.46 24.99 8.20
N GLU A 60 -20.28 24.89 7.56
CA GLU A 60 -19.10 24.33 8.22
C GLU A 60 -18.55 25.26 9.29
N GLN A 61 -18.26 24.69 10.46
CA GLN A 61 -17.64 25.37 11.60
C GLN A 61 -16.26 24.77 11.91
N ILE A 62 -15.38 25.61 12.42
CA ILE A 62 -13.98 25.29 12.73
C ILE A 62 -13.71 25.64 14.20
N GLU A 63 -13.17 24.68 14.96
CA GLU A 63 -12.55 24.98 16.26
C GLU A 63 -11.11 25.45 16.05
N ILE A 64 -10.79 26.59 16.64
CA ILE A 64 -9.45 27.17 16.74
C ILE A 64 -8.88 26.84 18.11
N MET A 65 -7.59 26.51 18.16
CA MET A 65 -6.83 26.38 19.40
C MET A 65 -5.77 27.48 19.49
N SER A 66 -5.81 28.24 20.59
CA SER A 66 -5.11 29.51 20.80
C SER A 66 -4.07 29.40 21.93
N TYR A 67 -2.91 28.87 21.57
CA TYR A 67 -1.73 28.68 22.44
C TYR A 67 -0.51 29.50 21.98
N GLY A 68 -0.70 30.36 20.97
CA GLY A 68 0.35 31.09 20.24
C GLY A 68 -0.03 31.40 18.78
N THR A 69 0.83 32.16 18.10
CA THR A 69 0.63 32.68 16.74
C THR A 69 1.23 31.76 15.68
N SER A 70 0.44 31.30 14.70
CA SER A 70 0.95 30.56 13.54
C SER A 70 1.97 31.40 12.74
N ALA A 71 3.07 30.78 12.31
CA ALA A 71 4.11 31.46 11.54
C ALA A 71 3.68 31.82 10.11
N ALA A 72 2.58 31.24 9.61
CA ALA A 72 1.95 31.69 8.36
C ALA A 72 1.31 33.09 8.49
N ASN A 73 1.04 33.53 9.73
CA ASN A 73 0.45 34.80 10.16
C ASN A 73 -0.42 35.55 9.11
N PRO A 74 -1.51 34.94 8.62
CA PRO A 74 -2.44 35.64 7.74
C PRO A 74 -3.16 36.74 8.54
N THR A 75 -3.23 37.94 7.98
CA THR A 75 -3.71 39.16 8.68
C THR A 75 -5.08 38.92 9.33
N GLY A 76 -5.15 39.11 10.66
CA GLY A 76 -6.34 38.88 11.48
C GLY A 76 -6.34 37.59 12.30
N TRP A 77 -5.42 36.65 12.05
CA TRP A 77 -5.38 35.33 12.72
C TRP A 77 -4.20 35.14 13.69
N GLU A 78 -3.75 36.23 14.32
CA GLU A 78 -2.56 36.25 15.19
C GLU A 78 -2.67 35.31 16.42
N ASN A 79 -3.87 34.86 16.78
CA ASN A 79 -4.10 33.94 17.90
C ASN A 79 -4.42 32.49 17.47
N VAL A 80 -4.22 32.12 16.20
CA VAL A 80 -4.41 30.73 15.73
C VAL A 80 -3.11 29.95 15.84
N THR A 81 -3.07 28.90 16.67
CA THR A 81 -1.94 27.95 16.71
C THR A 81 -2.17 26.79 15.73
N VAL A 82 -3.33 26.17 15.83
CA VAL A 82 -3.85 25.11 14.95
C VAL A 82 -5.38 25.24 14.97
N PHE A 83 -6.03 24.75 13.92
CA PHE A 83 -7.49 24.71 13.80
C PHE A 83 -7.94 23.34 13.25
N SER A 84 -9.22 22.98 13.42
CA SER A 84 -9.81 21.80 12.79
C SER A 84 -11.32 21.92 12.60
N SER A 85 -11.81 21.40 11.47
CA SER A 85 -13.23 21.37 11.12
C SER A 85 -14.04 20.49 12.08
N LEU A 86 -15.13 21.03 12.62
CA LEU A 86 -16.12 20.27 13.41
C LEU A 86 -16.80 19.18 12.59
N LEU A 87 -16.89 19.36 11.26
CA LEU A 87 -17.43 18.39 10.33
C LEU A 87 -16.40 17.28 10.08
N GLY A 88 -15.17 17.66 9.71
CA GLY A 88 -14.09 16.71 9.44
C GLY A 88 -13.80 15.78 10.63
N ALA A 89 -13.69 16.34 11.85
CA ALA A 89 -13.41 15.56 13.06
C ALA A 89 -14.53 14.58 13.45
N LYS A 90 -15.77 14.76 12.95
CA LYS A 90 -16.88 13.82 13.18
C LYS A 90 -16.92 12.66 12.18
N PHE A 91 -16.33 12.83 11.00
CA PHE A 91 -16.35 11.86 9.91
C PHE A 91 -15.01 11.17 9.64
N GLN A 92 -13.96 11.48 10.41
CA GLN A 92 -12.72 10.71 10.41
C GLN A 92 -12.94 9.30 10.98
N HIS A 93 -12.27 8.30 10.39
CA HIS A 93 -12.29 6.91 10.84
C HIS A 93 -11.02 6.48 11.62
N THR A 94 -10.06 7.40 11.74
CA THR A 94 -8.78 7.20 12.45
C THR A 94 -8.53 8.39 13.37
N TYR A 95 -7.71 8.19 14.40
CA TYR A 95 -7.11 9.32 15.11
C TYR A 95 -6.10 10.03 14.19
N VAL A 96 -5.93 11.34 14.36
CA VAL A 96 -4.92 12.13 13.64
C VAL A 96 -4.13 12.96 14.65
N LEU A 97 -2.80 12.87 14.60
CA LEU A 97 -1.90 13.66 15.44
C LEU A 97 -1.35 14.84 14.63
N LYS A 98 -1.96 16.01 14.79
CA LYS A 98 -1.45 17.27 14.24
C LYS A 98 -0.37 17.83 15.16
N GLY A 99 0.52 18.68 14.64
CA GLY A 99 1.48 19.37 15.51
C GLY A 99 2.23 20.53 14.86
N THR A 100 2.71 21.44 15.71
CA THR A 100 3.53 22.60 15.32
C THR A 100 4.64 22.83 16.35
N ARG A 101 5.75 23.48 15.95
CA ARG A 101 6.96 23.65 16.78
C ARG A 101 7.58 25.05 16.72
N ASP A 102 7.99 25.54 17.89
CA ASP A 102 8.91 26.66 18.11
C ASP A 102 10.32 26.08 18.29
N ARG A 103 11.25 26.48 17.43
CA ARG A 103 12.67 26.13 17.55
C ARG A 103 13.42 27.31 18.14
N VAL A 104 13.91 27.22 19.37
CA VAL A 104 14.54 28.38 20.06
C VAL A 104 15.70 28.95 19.24
N GLY A 105 16.55 28.07 18.72
CA GLY A 105 17.70 28.44 17.88
C GLY A 105 17.35 28.97 16.48
N ALA A 106 16.09 28.86 16.03
CA ALA A 106 15.64 29.31 14.71
C ALA A 106 14.48 30.32 14.76
N ARG A 107 14.19 30.88 15.95
CA ARG A 107 13.18 31.95 16.15
C ARG A 107 13.43 33.21 15.31
N GLN A 108 14.69 33.49 14.99
CA GLN A 108 15.08 34.65 14.16
C GLN A 108 15.15 34.33 12.66
N SER A 109 15.21 33.05 12.27
CA SER A 109 15.45 32.61 10.88
C SER A 109 14.22 31.97 10.23
N GLY A 110 13.02 32.28 10.72
CA GLY A 110 11.75 31.71 10.23
C GLY A 110 11.55 30.20 10.51
N GLY A 111 12.50 29.53 11.15
CA GLY A 111 12.49 28.07 11.36
C GLY A 111 11.55 27.58 12.46
N SER A 112 10.43 28.25 12.70
CA SER A 112 9.42 27.90 13.71
C SER A 112 8.04 27.97 13.07
N GLY A 113 7.21 26.94 13.24
CA GLY A 113 5.85 26.88 12.69
C GLY A 113 4.82 27.70 13.49
N PHE A 114 5.16 28.09 14.72
CA PHE A 114 4.38 29.02 15.52
C PHE A 114 5.25 29.74 16.57
N VAL A 115 4.72 30.83 17.12
CA VAL A 115 5.26 31.58 18.25
C VAL A 115 4.42 31.26 19.49
N PRO A 116 4.93 30.57 20.52
CA PRO A 116 4.13 30.19 21.68
C PRO A 116 3.77 31.41 22.53
N MET A 117 2.60 31.35 23.19
CA MET A 117 2.20 32.36 24.18
C MET A 117 3.24 32.48 25.31
N ARG A 118 3.36 33.67 25.91
CA ARG A 118 4.44 34.01 26.87
C ARG A 118 4.66 32.99 27.99
N GLY A 119 3.58 32.42 28.56
CA GLY A 119 3.67 31.41 29.62
C GLY A 119 4.20 30.04 29.18
N MET A 120 4.24 29.77 27.87
CA MET A 120 4.73 28.52 27.27
C MET A 120 5.92 28.74 26.32
N ARG A 121 6.61 29.88 26.41
CA ARG A 121 7.75 30.24 25.55
C ARG A 121 9.07 30.33 26.34
N PRO A 122 9.66 29.21 26.81
CA PRO A 122 10.97 29.24 27.46
C PRO A 122 12.08 29.57 26.46
N ASP A 123 13.08 30.35 26.88
CA ASP A 123 14.24 30.71 26.04
C ASP A 123 15.35 29.64 26.03
N TYR A 124 15.08 28.50 26.68
CA TYR A 124 16.05 27.43 26.89
C TYR A 124 15.65 26.08 26.27
N ALA A 125 14.44 25.94 25.69
CA ALA A 125 13.98 24.69 25.08
C ALA A 125 12.99 24.88 23.92
N ASP A 126 13.19 24.13 22.83
CA ASP A 126 12.18 23.96 21.77
C ASP A 126 10.82 23.58 22.37
N VAL A 127 9.74 24.09 21.79
CA VAL A 127 8.36 23.77 22.19
C VAL A 127 7.67 23.08 21.02
N THR A 128 6.99 21.97 21.27
CA THR A 128 6.12 21.32 20.29
C THR A 128 4.75 21.14 20.91
N ILE A 129 3.71 21.62 20.24
CA ILE A 129 2.33 21.32 20.60
C ILE A 129 1.82 20.27 19.62
N PHE A 130 1.36 19.15 20.17
CA PHE A 130 0.63 18.11 19.45
C PHE A 130 -0.86 18.27 19.74
N ILE A 131 -1.73 17.96 18.79
CA ILE A 131 -3.18 17.87 18.98
C ILE A 131 -3.64 16.52 18.47
N LEU A 132 -4.21 15.72 19.37
CA LEU A 132 -4.85 14.46 19.06
C LEU A 132 -6.30 14.74 18.66
N VAL A 133 -6.60 14.73 17.37
CA VAL A 133 -7.98 14.70 16.86
C VAL A 133 -8.47 13.25 16.91
N ASN A 134 -9.53 12.99 17.66
CA ASN A 134 -9.94 11.62 18.02
C ASN A 134 -11.45 11.38 17.82
N PRO A 135 -11.86 10.80 16.68
CA PRO A 135 -13.26 10.44 16.42
C PRO A 135 -13.69 9.13 17.11
N LEU A 136 -12.76 8.40 17.75
CA LEU A 136 -12.99 7.04 18.22
C LEU A 136 -13.94 7.00 19.42
N SER A 137 -14.66 5.88 19.52
CA SER A 137 -15.76 5.70 20.45
C SER A 137 -15.51 4.54 21.41
N TYR A 138 -15.75 4.77 22.71
CA TYR A 138 -15.42 3.85 23.80
C TYR A 138 -16.67 3.22 24.41
N LEU A 139 -16.59 1.98 24.89
CA LEU A 139 -17.69 1.27 25.54
C LEU A 139 -17.88 1.65 27.03
N LYS A 140 -17.00 2.51 27.57
CA LYS A 140 -16.98 2.99 28.95
C LYS A 140 -16.41 4.43 28.95
N PRO A 141 -16.72 5.27 29.95
CA PRO A 141 -16.13 6.60 30.04
C PRO A 141 -14.61 6.51 30.25
N VAL A 142 -13.87 7.45 29.65
CA VAL A 142 -12.41 7.55 29.75
C VAL A 142 -12.05 8.86 30.46
N TYR A 143 -11.30 8.74 31.56
CA TYR A 143 -10.88 9.87 32.41
C TYR A 143 -9.40 10.24 32.25
N ASP A 144 -8.70 9.66 31.27
CA ASP A 144 -7.37 10.12 30.86
C ASP A 144 -7.49 11.52 30.21
N PRO A 145 -6.74 12.55 30.64
CA PRO A 145 -6.90 13.90 30.09
C PRO A 145 -6.57 14.05 28.60
N TRP A 146 -5.78 13.15 28.01
CA TRP A 146 -5.48 13.17 26.58
C TRP A 146 -6.54 12.43 25.75
N PHE A 147 -7.18 11.41 26.33
CA PHE A 147 -8.24 10.61 25.69
C PHE A 147 -9.63 10.83 26.32
N LEU A 148 -9.88 12.02 26.89
CA LEU A 148 -11.04 12.31 27.73
C LEU A 148 -12.35 12.11 26.96
N ALA A 149 -13.17 11.16 27.41
CA ALA A 149 -14.44 10.79 26.78
C ALA A 149 -15.48 10.49 27.86
N THR A 150 -16.23 11.52 28.26
CA THR A 150 -17.31 11.41 29.27
C THR A 150 -18.70 11.56 28.64
N LYS A 151 -18.81 12.20 27.46
CA LYS A 151 -20.05 12.37 26.70
C LYS A 151 -20.52 11.04 26.09
N SER A 152 -21.57 10.46 26.68
CA SER A 152 -22.26 9.28 26.15
C SER A 152 -23.26 9.64 25.06
N VAL A 153 -23.34 8.78 24.04
CA VAL A 153 -24.35 8.79 22.99
C VAL A 153 -24.98 7.40 22.92
N PRO A 154 -26.32 7.26 22.97
CA PRO A 154 -26.97 5.97 22.77
C PRO A 154 -26.83 5.52 21.31
N ARG A 155 -26.53 4.24 21.11
CA ARG A 155 -26.46 3.56 19.81
C ARG A 155 -27.04 2.16 19.95
N ARG A 156 -27.45 1.53 18.84
CA ARG A 156 -27.72 0.09 18.84
C ARG A 156 -26.51 -0.71 18.37
N ASP A 157 -26.29 -1.85 19.01
CA ASP A 157 -25.29 -2.84 18.59
C ASP A 157 -25.78 -3.68 17.39
N ALA A 158 -24.95 -4.61 16.93
CA ALA A 158 -25.28 -5.50 15.81
C ALA A 158 -26.37 -6.54 16.13
N ALA A 159 -26.73 -6.73 17.41
CA ALA A 159 -27.83 -7.58 17.85
C ALA A 159 -29.13 -6.78 18.11
N GLY A 160 -29.08 -5.46 18.00
CA GLY A 160 -30.22 -4.55 18.19
C GLY A 160 -30.44 -4.10 19.64
N ASN A 161 -29.50 -4.33 20.56
CA ASN A 161 -29.56 -3.83 21.93
C ASN A 161 -29.14 -2.35 21.99
N ASP A 162 -29.78 -1.56 22.84
CA ASP A 162 -29.32 -0.20 23.13
C ASP A 162 -28.07 -0.22 24.03
N ILE A 163 -27.00 0.40 23.55
CA ILE A 163 -25.71 0.55 24.24
C ILE A 163 -25.33 2.04 24.36
N LEU A 164 -24.64 2.39 25.44
CA LEU A 164 -24.01 3.71 25.57
C LEU A 164 -22.61 3.66 24.98
N THR A 165 -22.31 4.55 24.05
CA THR A 165 -20.96 4.73 23.49
C THR A 165 -20.44 6.11 23.82
N TYR A 166 -19.23 6.21 24.36
CA TYR A 166 -18.62 7.46 24.81
C TYR A 166 -17.71 8.02 23.72
N PHE A 167 -17.80 9.31 23.46
CA PHE A 167 -16.98 10.02 22.46
C PHE A 167 -16.07 11.03 23.14
N HIS A 168 -14.96 11.39 22.47
CA HIS A 168 -14.02 12.39 22.97
C HIS A 168 -14.73 13.74 23.23
N ASP A 169 -14.40 14.40 24.34
CA ASP A 169 -15.22 15.52 24.84
C ASP A 169 -15.02 16.84 24.08
N GLY A 170 -13.97 16.96 23.27
CA GLY A 170 -13.72 18.10 22.36
C GLY A 170 -13.34 17.64 20.94
N VAL A 171 -12.95 18.56 20.06
CA VAL A 171 -12.54 18.21 18.68
C VAL A 171 -11.19 17.49 18.68
N GLY A 172 -10.28 17.93 19.55
CA GLY A 172 -9.04 17.22 19.85
C GLY A 172 -8.47 17.64 21.19
N SER A 173 -7.52 16.85 21.71
CA SER A 173 -6.86 17.13 22.99
C SER A 173 -5.38 17.52 22.77
N PRO A 174 -4.99 18.74 23.18
CA PRO A 174 -3.64 19.28 22.98
C PRO A 174 -2.64 18.82 24.06
N MET A 175 -1.41 18.52 23.66
CA MET A 175 -0.28 18.29 24.55
C MET A 175 0.91 19.19 24.16
N GLY A 176 1.39 19.99 25.12
CA GLY A 176 2.61 20.77 24.98
C GLY A 176 3.82 20.00 25.51
N CYS A 177 4.89 19.93 24.71
CA CYS A 177 6.14 19.26 25.02
C CYS A 177 7.34 20.22 24.89
N THR A 178 8.28 20.20 25.85
CA THR A 178 9.53 20.98 25.82
C THR A 178 10.76 20.08 25.55
N ILE A 179 11.41 20.32 24.41
CA ILE A 179 12.39 19.42 23.78
C ILE A 179 13.75 20.13 23.52
N GLN A 180 14.32 20.74 24.58
CA GLN A 180 15.75 21.12 24.70
C GLN A 180 16.26 22.29 23.81
N ASN A 181 17.17 23.09 24.36
CA ASN A 181 18.18 23.94 23.69
C ASN A 181 19.35 24.20 24.68
N ALA A 182 20.37 24.98 24.28
CA ALA A 182 21.72 25.16 24.85
C ALA A 182 21.85 25.80 26.24
N ASN A 183 20.86 25.60 27.11
CA ASN A 183 20.94 25.83 28.55
C ASN A 183 20.21 24.74 29.37
N THR A 184 19.53 23.78 28.71
CA THR A 184 18.73 22.76 29.40
C THR A 184 19.32 21.37 29.24
N LYS A 185 19.66 20.76 30.37
CA LYS A 185 20.24 19.43 30.58
C LYS A 185 19.31 18.28 30.14
N LYS A 186 18.94 18.22 28.86
CA LYS A 186 17.91 17.32 28.32
C LYS A 186 18.36 16.38 27.21
N HIS A 187 19.52 16.54 26.57
CA HIS A 187 20.12 15.44 25.80
C HIS A 187 21.54 15.19 26.29
N GLN A 188 21.99 13.96 26.16
CA GLN A 188 23.32 13.52 26.55
C GLN A 188 23.85 12.55 25.48
N TYR A 189 25.07 12.81 25.03
CA TYR A 189 25.76 11.99 24.04
C TYR A 189 26.94 11.32 24.71
N CYS A 190 27.05 10.00 24.61
CA CYS A 190 28.13 9.24 25.22
C CYS A 190 28.87 8.41 24.17
N ILE A 191 30.19 8.45 24.22
CA ILE A 191 31.10 7.60 23.45
C ILE A 191 31.70 6.57 24.39
N ASN A 192 31.92 5.34 23.93
CA ASN A 192 32.80 4.44 24.65
C ASN A 192 34.27 4.76 24.35
N THR A 193 35.15 4.52 25.31
CA THR A 193 36.61 4.70 25.15
C THR A 193 37.35 3.54 25.83
N LYS A 194 38.65 3.40 25.57
CA LYS A 194 39.51 2.42 26.28
C LYS A 194 39.55 2.65 27.81
N SER A 195 39.22 3.86 28.26
CA SER A 195 39.11 4.27 29.67
C SER A 195 37.67 4.18 30.24
N GLY A 196 36.73 3.58 29.51
CA GLY A 196 35.30 3.54 29.84
C GLY A 196 34.47 4.59 29.10
N GLN A 197 33.20 4.73 29.45
CA GLN A 197 32.28 5.64 28.77
C GLN A 197 32.57 7.11 29.12
N GLN A 198 32.69 7.97 28.11
CA GLN A 198 32.76 9.42 28.26
C GLN A 198 31.47 10.03 27.71
N CYS A 199 30.88 10.96 28.45
CA CYS A 199 29.65 11.64 28.05
C CYS A 199 29.86 13.14 27.92
N SER A 200 29.18 13.76 26.96
CA SER A 200 29.03 15.20 26.90
C SER A 200 28.42 15.72 28.20
N VAL A 201 28.71 16.98 28.52
CA VAL A 201 27.85 17.71 29.47
C VAL A 201 26.41 17.64 28.92
N PRO A 202 25.40 17.32 29.76
CA PRO A 202 24.01 17.40 29.33
C PRO A 202 23.66 18.85 29.01
N ASP A 203 23.46 19.15 27.73
CA ASP A 203 23.30 20.50 27.19
C ASP A 203 22.41 20.46 25.95
N GLY A 204 22.18 21.59 25.28
CA GLY A 204 21.53 21.70 23.99
C GLY A 204 22.33 21.09 22.85
N VAL A 205 21.63 20.63 21.81
CA VAL A 205 22.24 20.38 20.50
C VAL A 205 22.38 21.72 19.80
N PRO A 206 23.60 22.24 19.55
CA PRO A 206 23.75 23.47 18.80
C PRO A 206 23.65 23.10 17.32
N VAL A 207 22.49 23.35 16.71
CA VAL A 207 22.20 23.00 15.30
C VAL A 207 23.26 23.52 14.33
N TYR A 208 23.89 24.65 14.65
CA TYR A 208 24.93 25.31 13.84
C TYR A 208 26.38 24.88 14.18
N ALA A 209 26.63 24.08 15.24
CA ALA A 209 27.99 23.71 15.64
C ALA A 209 28.70 22.80 14.60
N ILE A 210 27.93 21.96 13.91
CA ILE A 210 28.49 20.90 13.05
C ILE A 210 29.07 21.46 11.75
N GLN A 211 28.56 22.59 11.24
CA GLN A 211 29.13 23.27 10.07
C GLN A 211 30.48 23.96 10.38
N ALA A 212 30.89 24.03 11.65
CA ALA A 212 32.05 24.80 12.12
C ALA A 212 33.12 23.96 12.84
N ASN A 213 33.11 22.62 12.68
CA ASN A 213 33.97 21.68 13.43
C ASN A 213 33.90 21.83 14.97
N ALA A 214 32.84 22.43 15.51
CA ALA A 214 32.76 22.71 16.95
C ALA A 214 32.48 21.42 17.73
N THR A 215 33.50 20.94 18.44
CA THR A 215 33.46 19.71 19.24
C THR A 215 32.40 19.80 20.34
N LEU A 216 31.63 18.72 20.51
CA LEU A 216 30.72 18.58 21.65
C LEU A 216 31.56 18.54 22.94
N LYS A 217 31.36 19.52 23.84
CA LYS A 217 32.15 19.66 25.07
C LYS A 217 32.11 18.39 25.91
N GLY A 218 33.29 17.84 26.20
CA GLY A 218 33.47 16.55 26.88
C GLY A 218 33.64 15.33 25.97
N LEU A 219 33.54 15.47 24.64
CA LEU A 219 33.72 14.39 23.65
C LEU A 219 34.98 14.58 22.77
N GLU A 220 35.99 15.27 23.29
CA GLU A 220 37.26 15.61 22.61
C GLU A 220 38.09 14.39 22.17
N ARG A 221 37.77 13.20 22.68
CA ARG A 221 38.44 11.92 22.34
C ARG A 221 37.65 11.05 21.37
N ALA A 222 36.56 11.56 20.78
CA ALA A 222 35.74 10.82 19.83
C ALA A 222 36.54 10.42 18.57
N SER A 223 36.38 9.18 18.12
CA SER A 223 36.94 8.70 16.86
C SER A 223 36.25 9.35 15.65
N ALA A 224 36.82 9.24 14.46
CA ALA A 224 36.15 9.65 13.22
C ALA A 224 34.80 8.93 13.00
N LEU A 225 34.68 7.66 13.40
CA LEU A 225 33.44 6.89 13.30
C LEU A 225 32.40 7.39 14.33
N GLN A 226 32.83 7.66 15.56
CA GLN A 226 31.96 8.23 16.60
C GLN A 226 31.49 9.65 16.23
N LEU A 227 32.36 10.49 15.67
CA LEU A 227 32.01 11.83 15.18
C LEU A 227 30.96 11.77 14.06
N SER A 228 31.16 10.98 13.01
CA SER A 228 30.14 10.79 11.96
C SER A 228 28.83 10.22 12.50
N THR A 229 28.89 9.34 13.51
CA THR A 229 27.70 8.77 14.17
C THR A 229 26.92 9.83 14.95
N LEU A 230 27.61 10.66 15.73
CA LEU A 230 27.02 11.79 16.48
C LEU A 230 26.45 12.85 15.54
N GLN A 231 27.15 13.13 14.44
CA GLN A 231 26.69 14.02 13.38
C GLN A 231 25.40 13.50 12.73
N LEU A 232 25.33 12.22 12.38
CA LEU A 232 24.11 11.61 11.83
C LEU A 232 22.92 11.74 12.79
N LEU A 233 23.11 11.45 14.09
CA LEU A 233 22.05 11.61 15.10
C LEU A 233 21.51 13.04 15.21
N ILE A 234 22.36 14.04 15.00
CA ILE A 234 21.98 15.45 15.11
C ILE A 234 21.31 15.94 13.82
N LEU A 235 21.85 15.58 12.65
CA LEU A 235 21.29 15.97 11.35
C LEU A 235 19.88 15.39 11.13
N LEU A 236 19.64 14.13 11.54
CA LEU A 236 18.32 13.49 11.48
C LEU A 236 17.22 14.19 12.31
N ARG A 237 17.57 15.18 13.15
CA ARG A 237 16.62 15.97 13.94
C ARG A 237 16.20 17.28 13.26
N SER A 238 16.87 17.69 12.19
CA SER A 238 16.44 18.80 11.33
C SER A 238 15.66 18.24 10.13
N PRO A 239 14.33 18.43 10.05
CA PRO A 239 13.56 18.00 8.87
C PRO A 239 14.04 18.72 7.60
N ASP A 240 14.58 19.93 7.77
CA ASP A 240 15.09 20.83 6.74
C ASP A 240 16.39 20.32 6.06
N ILE A 241 16.91 19.15 6.48
CA ILE A 241 18.12 18.50 5.94
C ILE A 241 17.80 17.09 5.39
N ALA A 242 16.60 16.55 5.62
CA ALA A 242 16.26 15.15 5.33
C ALA A 242 16.36 14.76 3.84
N ASP A 243 16.14 15.71 2.93
CA ASP A 243 16.22 15.48 1.48
C ASP A 243 17.66 15.36 0.95
N ASN A 244 18.66 15.86 1.68
CA ASN A 244 20.06 15.77 1.31
C ASN A 244 20.65 14.41 1.69
N VAL A 245 20.51 13.45 0.79
CA VAL A 245 21.29 12.19 0.81
C VAL A 245 22.77 12.51 0.54
N THR A 246 23.48 12.94 1.58
CA THR A 246 24.90 13.28 1.49
C THR A 246 25.73 12.03 1.19
N VAL A 247 26.47 12.06 0.09
CA VAL A 247 27.45 11.03 -0.25
C VAL A 247 28.54 11.00 0.83
N PRO A 248 28.92 9.83 1.39
CA PRO A 248 29.86 9.74 2.50
C PRO A 248 31.25 10.26 2.09
N ALA A 249 31.57 11.49 2.53
CA ALA A 249 32.76 12.21 2.13
C ALA A 249 33.98 11.83 2.96
N THR A 250 33.82 11.74 4.29
CA THR A 250 34.91 11.46 5.22
C THR A 250 35.17 9.96 5.36
N LEU A 251 36.30 9.61 6.00
CA LEU A 251 36.60 8.23 6.39
C LEU A 251 35.61 7.70 7.45
N GLY A 252 35.11 8.58 8.34
CA GLY A 252 34.10 8.24 9.34
C GLY A 252 32.77 7.84 8.71
N ASP A 253 32.30 8.60 7.70
CA ASP A 253 31.02 8.34 7.04
C ASP A 253 31.04 7.01 6.27
N LYS A 254 32.18 6.70 5.63
CA LYS A 254 32.41 5.42 4.92
C LYS A 254 32.43 4.24 5.89
N ALA A 255 33.08 4.39 7.05
CA ALA A 255 33.05 3.39 8.12
C ALA A 255 31.63 3.21 8.71
N LEU A 256 30.89 4.31 8.90
CA LEU A 256 29.52 4.29 9.42
C LEU A 256 28.54 3.59 8.48
N CYS A 257 28.64 3.84 7.17
CA CYS A 257 27.90 3.10 6.14
C CYS A 257 28.22 1.59 6.18
N GLY A 258 29.49 1.23 6.44
CA GLY A 258 29.91 -0.14 6.69
C GLY A 258 29.24 -0.77 7.91
N ALA A 259 29.04 0.01 8.98
CA ALA A 259 28.54 -0.40 10.29
C ALA A 259 27.00 -0.36 10.48
N GLN A 260 26.22 0.03 9.47
CA GLN A 260 24.75 -0.08 9.53
C GLN A 260 24.30 -1.54 9.38
N LYS A 261 23.49 -2.07 10.32
CA LYS A 261 22.91 -3.43 10.21
C LYS A 261 21.95 -3.53 9.03
N MET A 262 21.19 -2.47 8.77
CA MET A 262 20.31 -2.35 7.61
C MET A 262 20.91 -1.34 6.63
N ARG A 263 21.51 -1.85 5.55
CA ARG A 263 21.91 -1.02 4.41
C ARG A 263 20.69 -0.77 3.51
N LYS A 264 20.61 0.41 2.88
CA LYS A 264 19.61 0.73 1.86
C LYS A 264 19.82 -0.18 0.64
N ALA A 265 19.11 -1.30 0.57
CA ALA A 265 19.31 -2.40 -0.38
C ALA A 265 18.83 -2.11 -1.82
N GLY A 266 18.89 -0.85 -2.26
CA GLY A 266 18.19 -0.32 -3.42
C GLY A 266 16.99 0.55 -3.03
N GLY A 267 16.23 0.99 -4.04
CA GLY A 267 14.90 1.60 -3.84
C GLY A 267 13.84 0.56 -3.49
N PHE A 268 12.60 1.00 -3.28
CA PHE A 268 11.47 0.13 -2.92
C PHE A 268 11.30 -1.04 -3.91
N VAL A 269 11.63 -2.25 -3.48
CA VAL A 269 11.55 -3.46 -4.31
C VAL A 269 10.11 -4.00 -4.31
N ASN A 270 9.24 -3.30 -5.03
CA ASN A 270 7.80 -3.59 -5.08
C ASN A 270 7.46 -4.93 -5.79
N ILE A 271 8.43 -5.58 -6.44
CA ILE A 271 8.23 -6.82 -7.21
C ILE A 271 9.37 -7.80 -6.90
N ASN A 272 9.02 -9.05 -6.57
CA ASN A 272 9.98 -10.14 -6.44
C ASN A 272 10.49 -10.57 -7.83
N VAL A 273 11.69 -10.12 -8.20
CA VAL A 273 12.33 -10.40 -9.50
C VAL A 273 12.49 -11.91 -9.76
N PHE A 274 12.80 -12.71 -8.72
CA PHE A 274 12.89 -14.17 -8.85
C PHE A 274 11.52 -14.78 -9.18
N GLY A 275 10.46 -14.33 -8.50
CA GLY A 275 9.09 -14.77 -8.78
C GLY A 275 8.65 -14.44 -10.21
N LEU A 276 8.92 -13.22 -10.66
CA LEU A 276 8.62 -12.78 -12.03
C LEU A 276 9.36 -13.62 -13.09
N ALA A 277 10.67 -13.82 -12.89
CA ALA A 277 11.50 -14.62 -13.80
C ALA A 277 11.06 -16.10 -13.83
N PHE A 278 10.72 -16.68 -12.69
CA PHE A 278 10.21 -18.06 -12.60
C PHE A 278 8.88 -18.23 -13.34
N VAL A 279 7.90 -17.33 -13.12
CA VAL A 279 6.59 -17.41 -13.79
C VAL A 279 6.72 -17.27 -15.31
N ILE A 280 7.53 -16.32 -15.79
CA ILE A 280 7.72 -16.09 -17.23
C ILE A 280 8.42 -17.30 -17.88
N SER A 281 9.51 -17.80 -17.29
CA SER A 281 10.27 -18.93 -17.83
C SER A 281 9.48 -20.25 -17.82
N MET A 282 8.77 -20.55 -16.72
CA MET A 282 7.91 -21.74 -16.62
C MET A 282 6.74 -21.68 -17.63
N SER A 283 6.08 -20.53 -17.77
CA SER A 283 4.96 -20.37 -18.71
C SER A 283 5.43 -20.53 -20.17
N LEU A 284 6.58 -19.94 -20.52
CA LEU A 284 7.17 -20.08 -21.85
C LEU A 284 7.57 -21.54 -22.14
N PHE A 285 8.16 -22.23 -21.16
CA PHE A 285 8.51 -23.65 -21.28
C PHE A 285 7.27 -24.51 -21.54
N LEU A 286 6.21 -24.37 -20.74
CA LEU A 286 4.96 -25.13 -20.92
C LEU A 286 4.28 -24.84 -22.26
N ALA A 287 4.30 -23.59 -22.73
CA ALA A 287 3.79 -23.22 -24.06
C ALA A 287 4.59 -23.88 -25.19
N LEU A 288 5.92 -23.87 -25.11
CA LEU A 288 6.80 -24.52 -26.10
C LEU A 288 6.63 -26.04 -26.11
N VAL A 289 6.48 -26.67 -24.94
CA VAL A 289 6.17 -28.11 -24.81
C VAL A 289 4.84 -28.43 -25.49
N ASN A 290 3.78 -27.68 -25.20
CA ASN A 290 2.45 -27.90 -25.78
C ASN A 290 2.45 -27.79 -27.31
N ILE A 291 3.08 -26.74 -27.86
CA ILE A 291 3.21 -26.52 -29.32
C ILE A 291 4.05 -27.61 -30.01
N SER A 292 5.05 -28.15 -29.31
CA SER A 292 5.98 -29.15 -29.86
C SER A 292 5.45 -30.58 -29.75
N LEU A 293 4.64 -30.89 -28.73
CA LEU A 293 4.19 -32.24 -28.40
C LEU A 293 3.43 -32.90 -29.56
N LEU A 294 2.46 -32.21 -30.16
CA LEU A 294 1.69 -32.74 -31.29
C LEU A 294 2.58 -33.02 -32.51
N LYS A 295 3.50 -32.10 -32.83
CA LYS A 295 4.47 -32.28 -33.93
C LYS A 295 5.42 -33.46 -33.67
N PHE A 296 5.83 -33.66 -32.42
CA PHE A 296 6.68 -34.77 -32.01
C PHE A 296 5.95 -36.13 -32.09
N ILE A 297 4.68 -36.19 -31.69
CA ILE A 297 3.84 -37.39 -31.83
C ILE A 297 3.67 -37.76 -33.31
N ILE A 298 3.32 -36.79 -34.18
CA ILE A 298 3.18 -37.01 -35.63
C ILE A 298 4.52 -37.44 -36.27
N TYR A 299 5.66 -36.90 -35.79
CA TYR A 299 6.98 -37.33 -36.23
C TYR A 299 7.29 -38.78 -35.82
N LEU A 300 7.02 -39.16 -34.57
CA LEU A 300 7.26 -40.51 -34.07
C LEU A 300 6.38 -41.55 -34.78
N ASP A 301 5.11 -41.24 -35.07
CA ASP A 301 4.19 -42.17 -35.72
C ASP A 301 4.64 -42.54 -37.14
N ARG A 302 5.22 -41.59 -37.89
CA ARG A 302 5.89 -41.88 -39.18
C ARG A 302 7.01 -42.92 -39.05
N THR A 303 7.70 -42.98 -37.92
CA THR A 303 8.77 -43.96 -37.64
C THR A 303 8.23 -45.27 -37.05
N LYS A 304 7.05 -45.25 -36.44
CA LYS A 304 6.44 -46.39 -35.74
C LYS A 304 4.94 -46.44 -36.04
N LYS A 305 4.58 -47.19 -37.10
CA LYS A 305 3.21 -47.46 -37.62
C LYS A 305 2.20 -48.07 -36.61
N VAL A 306 2.51 -48.07 -35.32
CA VAL A 306 1.71 -48.62 -34.21
C VAL A 306 0.66 -47.62 -33.72
N LEU A 307 0.90 -46.30 -33.89
CA LEU A 307 -0.07 -45.27 -33.47
C LEU A 307 -1.01 -44.83 -34.61
N GLY A 308 -0.59 -44.94 -35.87
CA GLY A 308 -1.33 -44.56 -37.09
C GLY A 308 -2.85 -44.66 -37.00
N PRO A 309 -3.44 -45.84 -36.74
CA PRO A 309 -4.90 -45.99 -36.66
C PRO A 309 -5.61 -45.13 -35.60
N ARG A 310 -4.90 -44.67 -34.56
CA ARG A 310 -5.38 -43.71 -33.56
C ARG A 310 -5.13 -42.27 -34.00
N THR A 311 -3.97 -41.99 -34.60
CA THR A 311 -3.63 -40.66 -35.14
C THR A 311 -4.55 -40.28 -36.29
N ASP A 312 -4.79 -41.18 -37.24
CA ASP A 312 -5.72 -40.99 -38.36
C ASP A 312 -7.13 -40.70 -37.87
N ARG A 313 -7.61 -41.44 -36.85
CA ARG A 313 -8.90 -41.16 -36.21
C ARG A 313 -8.93 -39.76 -35.58
N TRP A 314 -7.91 -39.39 -34.81
CA TRP A 314 -7.80 -38.07 -34.20
C TRP A 314 -7.81 -36.93 -35.25
N ILE A 315 -7.13 -37.13 -36.38
CA ILE A 315 -7.15 -36.21 -37.53
C ILE A 315 -8.57 -36.13 -38.10
N GLN A 316 -9.23 -37.25 -38.33
CA GLN A 316 -10.59 -37.31 -38.89
C GLN A 316 -11.67 -36.72 -37.98
N ASP A 317 -11.47 -36.76 -36.66
CA ASP A 317 -12.35 -36.15 -35.64
C ASP A 317 -12.06 -34.62 -35.47
N GLY A 318 -11.06 -34.08 -36.17
CA GLY A 318 -10.68 -32.66 -36.14
C GLY A 318 -11.65 -31.74 -36.90
N VAL A 319 -11.84 -30.51 -36.39
CA VAL A 319 -12.87 -29.54 -36.86
C VAL A 319 -12.89 -29.34 -38.39
N LEU A 320 -11.73 -29.15 -39.02
CA LEU A 320 -11.65 -28.92 -40.48
C LEU A 320 -11.93 -30.19 -41.30
N GLN A 321 -11.69 -31.38 -40.73
CA GLN A 321 -12.03 -32.66 -41.35
C GLN A 321 -13.52 -32.99 -41.21
N LEU A 322 -14.14 -32.62 -40.09
CA LEU A 322 -15.60 -32.62 -39.93
C LEU A 322 -16.27 -31.63 -40.91
N GLN A 323 -15.71 -30.42 -41.06
CA GLN A 323 -16.18 -29.43 -42.01
C GLN A 323 -16.09 -29.92 -43.47
N ARG A 324 -14.96 -30.55 -43.86
CA ARG A 324 -14.84 -31.24 -45.17
C ARG A 324 -15.98 -32.22 -45.39
N ARG A 325 -16.21 -33.14 -44.45
CA ARG A 325 -17.24 -34.19 -44.56
C ARG A 325 -18.65 -33.61 -44.73
N ALA A 326 -18.95 -32.47 -44.09
CA ALA A 326 -20.22 -31.78 -44.25
C ALA A 326 -20.40 -31.20 -45.66
N TYR A 327 -19.34 -30.68 -46.29
CA TYR A 327 -19.36 -30.27 -47.70
C TYR A 327 -19.43 -31.45 -48.67
N GLU A 328 -18.68 -32.53 -48.43
CA GLU A 328 -18.74 -33.76 -49.22
C GLU A 328 -20.15 -34.38 -49.22
N ALA A 329 -20.83 -34.39 -48.07
CA ALA A 329 -22.23 -34.84 -47.95
C ALA A 329 -23.24 -33.96 -48.73
N HIS A 330 -22.84 -32.73 -49.10
CA HIS A 330 -23.60 -31.85 -49.98
C HIS A 330 -23.12 -31.88 -51.43
N GLY A 331 -22.13 -32.72 -51.77
CA GLY A 331 -21.53 -32.81 -53.11
C GLY A 331 -20.60 -31.64 -53.46
N GLN A 332 -20.04 -30.94 -52.47
CA GLN A 332 -19.22 -29.74 -52.67
C GLN A 332 -17.73 -29.96 -52.39
N GLY A 333 -16.90 -29.48 -53.32
CA GLY A 333 -15.43 -29.41 -53.20
C GLY A 333 -14.69 -30.67 -53.65
N THR A 334 -13.60 -30.50 -54.38
CA THR A 334 -12.67 -31.55 -54.79
C THR A 334 -11.54 -31.65 -53.76
N TRP A 335 -11.74 -32.47 -52.73
CA TRP A 335 -10.86 -32.46 -51.55
C TRP A 335 -9.57 -33.26 -51.74
N THR A 336 -8.48 -32.69 -51.23
CA THR A 336 -7.12 -33.25 -51.25
C THR A 336 -6.49 -33.25 -49.86
N GLN A 337 -5.42 -34.03 -49.69
CA GLN A 337 -4.67 -34.15 -48.43
C GLN A 337 -5.51 -34.69 -47.25
N LEU A 338 -6.43 -35.62 -47.55
CA LEU A 338 -7.43 -36.16 -46.62
C LEU A 338 -6.87 -36.72 -45.30
N GLY A 339 -5.60 -37.16 -45.27
CA GLY A 339 -4.88 -37.63 -44.08
C GLY A 339 -3.98 -36.57 -43.42
N LYS A 340 -4.44 -35.31 -43.33
CA LYS A 340 -3.76 -34.22 -42.61
C LYS A 340 -4.76 -33.38 -41.82
N ASP A 341 -4.28 -32.67 -40.80
CA ASP A 341 -5.08 -31.76 -39.94
C ASP A 341 -5.87 -30.71 -40.75
N VAL A 342 -5.29 -30.25 -41.87
CA VAL A 342 -5.89 -29.26 -42.78
C VAL A 342 -6.12 -29.92 -44.15
N PRO A 343 -7.36 -30.34 -44.48
CA PRO A 343 -7.72 -30.74 -45.83
C PRO A 343 -7.79 -29.49 -46.74
N LEU A 344 -7.47 -29.64 -48.02
CA LEU A 344 -7.47 -28.54 -49.00
C LEU A 344 -8.29 -28.91 -50.24
N THR A 345 -9.14 -27.99 -50.70
CA THR A 345 -9.85 -28.07 -51.99
C THR A 345 -8.89 -27.98 -53.18
N ALA A 346 -9.39 -28.28 -54.38
CA ALA A 346 -8.66 -27.95 -55.60
C ALA A 346 -8.52 -26.42 -55.76
N LYS A 347 -7.47 -25.98 -56.46
CA LYS A 347 -7.07 -24.56 -56.48
C LYS A 347 -8.19 -23.63 -56.94
N GLY A 348 -8.73 -22.84 -56.01
CA GLY A 348 -9.66 -21.75 -56.28
C GLY A 348 -11.15 -22.11 -56.19
N GLU A 349 -11.51 -23.33 -55.78
CA GLU A 349 -12.90 -23.69 -55.53
C GLU A 349 -13.53 -22.83 -54.43
N LYS A 350 -14.69 -22.24 -54.72
CA LYS A 350 -15.55 -21.56 -53.74
C LYS A 350 -16.63 -22.54 -53.29
N LEU A 351 -16.71 -22.74 -51.98
CA LEU A 351 -17.79 -23.51 -51.34
C LEU A 351 -18.97 -22.56 -51.04
N VAL A 352 -20.19 -23.08 -51.10
CA VAL A 352 -21.44 -22.37 -50.78
C VAL A 352 -21.89 -22.78 -49.39
N ASP A 353 -22.26 -21.80 -48.56
CA ASP A 353 -22.62 -21.97 -47.15
C ASP A 353 -23.56 -23.17 -46.91
N LEU A 354 -23.23 -23.97 -45.89
CA LEU A 354 -23.99 -25.16 -45.53
C LEU A 354 -25.36 -24.76 -44.93
N PRO A 355 -26.45 -25.49 -45.26
CA PRO A 355 -27.76 -25.23 -44.68
C PRO A 355 -27.77 -25.51 -43.18
N LEU A 356 -28.62 -24.80 -42.45
CA LEU A 356 -28.83 -24.98 -41.01
C LEU A 356 -29.55 -26.31 -40.67
N GLU A 357 -30.24 -26.90 -41.64
CA GLU A 357 -31.00 -28.15 -41.49
C GLU A 357 -30.23 -29.34 -42.10
N SER A 358 -30.10 -30.43 -41.34
CA SER A 358 -29.44 -31.65 -41.81
C SER A 358 -30.35 -32.48 -42.72
N ARG A 359 -29.88 -32.81 -43.92
CA ARG A 359 -30.57 -33.73 -44.83
C ARG A 359 -30.78 -35.12 -44.18
N PRO A 360 -31.97 -35.72 -44.26
CA PRO A 360 -32.19 -37.08 -43.78
C PRO A 360 -31.42 -38.09 -44.64
N ILE A 361 -30.99 -39.19 -44.01
CA ILE A 361 -30.29 -40.29 -44.68
C ILE A 361 -31.29 -41.07 -45.53
N PRO A 362 -31.01 -41.36 -46.82
CA PRO A 362 -31.82 -42.28 -47.61
C PRO A 362 -31.81 -43.68 -46.99
N THR A 363 -32.95 -44.14 -46.50
CA THR A 363 -33.13 -45.54 -46.12
C THR A 363 -33.10 -46.40 -47.38
N HIS A 364 -32.15 -47.35 -47.46
CA HIS A 364 -32.10 -48.29 -48.58
C HIS A 364 -33.42 -49.05 -48.69
N GLU A 365 -34.11 -48.82 -49.81
CA GLU A 365 -35.32 -49.54 -50.21
C GLU A 365 -34.96 -51.01 -50.44
N LYS A 366 -35.77 -51.92 -49.91
CA LYS A 366 -35.52 -53.36 -50.08
C LYS A 366 -35.87 -53.78 -51.50
N VAL A 367 -34.88 -54.31 -52.21
CA VAL A 367 -35.16 -55.16 -53.37
C VAL A 367 -35.64 -56.51 -52.83
N ASP A 368 -36.94 -56.76 -52.93
CA ASP A 368 -37.48 -58.09 -52.75
C ASP A 368 -37.12 -58.96 -53.97
N ASP A 369 -36.48 -60.10 -53.74
CA ASP A 369 -36.54 -61.24 -54.66
C ASP A 369 -36.87 -62.50 -53.86
N SER A 370 -37.68 -63.37 -54.46
CA SER A 370 -38.44 -64.42 -53.76
C SER A 370 -38.37 -65.76 -54.48
N THR A 371 -37.28 -66.49 -54.26
CA THR A 371 -37.25 -67.94 -54.49
C THR A 371 -36.52 -68.62 -53.34
N GLY A 372 -37.23 -69.50 -52.63
CA GLY A 372 -36.70 -70.23 -51.48
C GLY A 372 -36.73 -71.73 -51.70
N THR A 373 -35.84 -72.44 -51.01
CA THR A 373 -35.90 -73.90 -50.85
C THR A 373 -35.74 -74.24 -49.38
N ALA A 374 -36.61 -75.11 -48.86
CA ALA A 374 -36.70 -75.46 -47.44
C ALA A 374 -35.69 -76.60 -47.08
N SER A 375 -35.52 -77.13 -45.85
CA SER A 375 -36.23 -77.04 -44.55
C SER A 375 -35.33 -77.70 -43.45
N PRO A 376 -35.80 -78.14 -42.25
CA PRO A 376 -36.26 -77.38 -41.08
C PRO A 376 -35.50 -77.73 -39.76
N GLY A 377 -35.69 -76.98 -38.65
CA GLY A 377 -35.13 -77.41 -37.35
C GLY A 377 -35.45 -76.59 -36.08
N LYS A 378 -36.55 -76.93 -35.38
CA LYS A 378 -36.83 -76.72 -33.93
C LYS A 378 -36.76 -75.31 -33.30
N ASN A 379 -37.94 -74.80 -32.96
CA ASN A 379 -38.23 -73.89 -31.81
C ASN A 379 -38.65 -74.75 -30.58
N PRO A 380 -38.89 -74.24 -29.32
CA PRO A 380 -39.39 -72.90 -28.96
C PRO A 380 -38.86 -72.28 -27.63
N ALA A 381 -39.64 -71.35 -27.05
CA ALA A 381 -39.50 -70.62 -25.77
C ALA A 381 -38.40 -69.53 -25.74
N VAL A 382 -38.70 -68.23 -25.73
CA VAL A 382 -39.52 -67.41 -24.80
C VAL A 382 -38.83 -67.14 -23.46
N HIS A 383 -38.34 -65.90 -23.29
CA HIS A 383 -38.67 -65.13 -22.09
C HIS A 383 -38.77 -63.63 -22.41
N ASN A 384 -39.81 -63.00 -21.86
CA ASN A 384 -40.09 -61.57 -21.92
C ASN A 384 -39.78 -60.91 -20.55
N SER A 385 -40.07 -59.60 -20.45
CA SER A 385 -40.12 -58.77 -19.21
C SER A 385 -38.78 -58.13 -18.79
N SER A 386 -38.69 -56.85 -18.40
CA SER A 386 -39.62 -55.68 -18.38
C SER A 386 -38.76 -54.39 -18.39
N ALA A 387 -39.15 -53.23 -18.94
CA ALA A 387 -40.18 -52.28 -18.48
C ALA A 387 -40.04 -51.91 -16.98
N SER A 388 -40.06 -50.64 -16.53
CA SER A 388 -40.27 -49.34 -17.22
C SER A 388 -39.48 -48.22 -16.47
N MET A 389 -39.83 -46.92 -16.27
CA MET A 389 -41.08 -46.17 -16.35
C MET A 389 -40.87 -44.64 -16.58
N PHE A 390 -41.77 -43.82 -16.05
CA PHE A 390 -42.01 -42.38 -16.20
C PHE A 390 -41.24 -41.52 -15.16
N SER A 391 -41.23 -40.17 -15.17
CA SER A 391 -42.14 -39.20 -15.83
C SER A 391 -41.49 -37.86 -16.19
N ARG A 392 -42.21 -37.02 -16.97
CA ARG A 392 -41.90 -35.59 -17.16
C ARG A 392 -42.16 -34.76 -15.90
N ARG A 393 -41.38 -33.68 -15.73
CA ARG A 393 -41.80 -32.39 -15.14
C ARG A 393 -41.17 -31.25 -15.93
N ASP A 394 -41.74 -30.06 -15.77
CA ASP A 394 -41.60 -28.93 -16.69
C ASP A 394 -40.28 -28.15 -16.51
N ALA A 395 -39.79 -27.58 -17.61
CA ALA A 395 -38.60 -26.73 -17.62
C ALA A 395 -38.98 -25.25 -17.76
N SER A 396 -38.73 -24.47 -16.70
CA SER A 396 -38.86 -23.01 -16.72
C SER A 396 -37.77 -22.36 -17.60
N PRO A 397 -38.01 -21.17 -18.19
CA PRO A 397 -37.01 -20.49 -19.02
C PRO A 397 -35.80 -20.00 -18.19
N PRO A 398 -34.61 -19.87 -18.81
CA PRO A 398 -33.39 -19.45 -18.11
C PRO A 398 -33.42 -17.97 -17.73
N VAL A 399 -33.05 -17.67 -16.48
CA VAL A 399 -32.81 -16.31 -15.99
C VAL A 399 -31.47 -15.79 -16.52
N SER A 400 -31.40 -14.50 -16.84
CA SER A 400 -30.19 -13.86 -17.36
C SER A 400 -29.09 -13.73 -16.29
N LEU A 401 -27.91 -14.30 -16.58
CA LEU A 401 -26.70 -14.04 -15.81
C LEU A 401 -26.19 -12.62 -16.08
N GLN A 402 -26.42 -11.70 -15.16
CA GLN A 402 -25.75 -10.39 -15.18
C GLN A 402 -24.26 -10.55 -14.88
N ARG A 403 -23.44 -9.80 -15.64
CA ARG A 403 -21.99 -9.72 -15.46
C ARG A 403 -21.66 -9.19 -14.06
N THR A 404 -21.01 -10.00 -13.23
CA THR A 404 -20.31 -9.52 -12.04
C THR A 404 -19.21 -8.55 -12.46
N GLN A 405 -19.27 -7.31 -11.96
CA GLN A 405 -18.15 -6.38 -12.06
C GLN A 405 -17.10 -6.75 -11.01
N SER A 406 -15.82 -6.66 -11.39
CA SER A 406 -14.71 -6.80 -10.47
C SER A 406 -14.71 -5.67 -9.45
N VAL A 407 -14.67 -6.00 -8.16
CA VAL A 407 -14.37 -5.03 -7.10
C VAL A 407 -12.95 -4.51 -7.34
N GLY A 408 -12.82 -3.20 -7.59
CA GLY A 408 -11.52 -2.54 -7.75
C GLY A 408 -10.79 -2.38 -6.42
N ASP A 409 -9.47 -2.23 -6.48
CA ASP A 409 -8.59 -2.25 -5.31
C ASP A 409 -8.90 -1.13 -4.31
N LEU A 410 -9.06 -1.50 -3.03
CA LEU A 410 -8.96 -0.52 -1.94
C LEU A 410 -7.47 -0.29 -1.62
N PRO A 411 -6.96 0.95 -1.66
CA PRO A 411 -5.66 1.26 -1.09
C PRO A 411 -5.70 1.10 0.43
N SER A 412 -4.68 0.45 1.00
CA SER A 412 -4.51 0.38 2.45
C SER A 412 -4.34 1.79 3.05
N PRO A 413 -4.85 2.05 4.27
CA PRO A 413 -4.76 3.37 4.89
C PRO A 413 -3.31 3.72 5.24
N ALA A 414 -2.71 4.60 4.44
CA ALA A 414 -1.45 5.24 4.79
C ALA A 414 -1.65 6.17 6.01
N VAL A 415 -0.72 6.13 6.97
CA VAL A 415 -0.73 7.06 8.10
C VAL A 415 -0.28 8.44 7.60
N LEU A 416 -1.26 9.26 7.20
CA LEU A 416 -1.00 10.62 6.74
C LEU A 416 -0.65 11.53 7.92
N ILE A 417 0.64 11.80 8.09
CA ILE A 417 1.12 12.84 8.99
C ILE A 417 1.02 14.18 8.25
N GLU A 418 -0.06 14.93 8.51
CA GLU A 418 -0.17 16.34 8.09
C GLU A 418 0.89 17.19 8.82
N VAL A 419 2.09 17.29 8.26
CA VAL A 419 3.07 18.31 8.64
C VAL A 419 2.68 19.61 7.94
N LEU A 420 2.29 20.64 8.70
CA LEU A 420 2.11 22.00 8.19
C LEU A 420 3.48 22.60 7.84
N GLY A 421 3.99 22.26 6.66
CA GLY A 421 5.17 22.88 6.03
C GLY A 421 4.73 23.89 4.97
N ALA A 422 5.03 25.17 5.17
CA ALA A 422 4.75 26.20 4.18
C ALA A 422 5.77 26.13 3.01
N PRO A 423 5.33 26.34 1.75
CA PRO A 423 6.25 26.43 0.63
C PRO A 423 7.06 27.74 0.71
N VAL A 424 8.38 27.65 0.56
CA VAL A 424 9.25 28.82 0.44
C VAL A 424 9.09 29.41 -0.96
N ALA A 425 8.67 30.67 -1.05
CA ALA A 425 8.57 31.39 -2.32
C ALA A 425 9.96 31.55 -2.95
N GLY A 426 10.09 31.26 -4.25
CA GLY A 426 11.36 31.30 -4.97
C GLY A 426 11.93 32.71 -5.07
N SER A 427 13.20 32.89 -4.72
CA SER A 427 13.91 34.17 -4.80
C SER A 427 14.29 34.52 -6.24
N SER A 428 13.57 35.47 -6.85
CA SER A 428 14.00 36.12 -8.10
C SER A 428 15.06 37.19 -7.79
N THR A 429 16.31 36.92 -8.15
CA THR A 429 17.42 37.88 -8.04
C THR A 429 17.33 38.95 -9.13
N PRO A 430 17.26 40.25 -8.81
CA PRO A 430 17.45 41.31 -9.79
C PRO A 430 18.95 41.43 -10.12
N SER A 431 19.30 41.41 -11.40
CA SER A 431 20.65 41.71 -11.88
C SER A 431 20.89 43.23 -11.85
N LEU A 432 21.90 43.66 -11.08
CA LEU A 432 22.46 45.01 -11.17
C LEU A 432 23.36 45.15 -12.41
N PRO A 433 23.38 46.33 -13.06
CA PRO A 433 24.60 46.89 -13.64
C PRO A 433 25.49 47.51 -12.53
#